data_AF-A0A7C9PTG3-F1
#
_entry.id   AF-A0A7C9PTG3-F1
#
_cell.length_a   1.000
_cell.length_b   1.000
_cell.length_c   1.000
_cell.angle_alpha   90.00
_cell.angle_beta   90.00
_cell.angle_gamma   90.00
#
_symmetry.space_group_name_H-M   'P 1'
#
loop_
_entity.id
_entity.type
_entity.pdbx_description
1 polymer ?
#
loop_
_entity_poly.entity_id
_entity_poly.type
_entity_poly.pdbx_seq_one_letter_code
_entity_poly.pdbx_strand_id
1 'polypeptide(L)'
;MPEKEKTLKKNRRLTQVGLIHLGRYLRWLRYYRGWTSVHDLGQYIATQESKLLEERGKELYIDPELVPGISGPQINRIEGGKITRLAIDQLLLLMDVLEPSHPETAVPLSLEDLLDIATGERSIEVPPISND
;
A
#
# COMPACT_ATOMS: atom_id res chain seq x y z
N MET A 1 19.66 -15.59 -17.62
CA MET A 1 18.27 -16.08 -17.74
C MET A 1 17.38 -14.86 -17.74
N PRO A 2 16.47 -14.64 -18.70
CA PRO A 2 15.60 -13.48 -18.63
C PRO A 2 14.57 -13.73 -17.54
N GLU A 3 14.51 -12.82 -16.57
CA GLU A 3 13.51 -12.80 -15.51
C GLU A 3 12.13 -12.70 -16.17
N LYS A 4 11.27 -13.69 -15.92
CA LYS A 4 9.87 -13.61 -16.32
C LYS A 4 9.26 -12.43 -15.58
N GLU A 5 8.98 -11.35 -16.29
CA GLU A 5 8.02 -10.33 -15.88
C GLU A 5 6.78 -11.06 -15.35
N LYS A 6 6.60 -11.08 -14.02
CA LYS A 6 5.38 -11.60 -13.39
C LYS A 6 4.28 -10.61 -13.73
N THR A 7 3.65 -10.80 -14.88
CA THR A 7 2.46 -10.05 -15.27
C THR A 7 1.42 -10.27 -14.16
N LEU A 8 1.01 -9.18 -13.50
CA LEU A 8 -0.05 -9.19 -12.47
C LEU A 8 -1.23 -10.03 -12.99
N LYS A 9 -1.69 -11.03 -12.22
CA LYS A 9 -2.79 -11.91 -12.67
C LYS A 9 -4.02 -11.05 -12.95
N LYS A 10 -4.44 -10.97 -14.22
CA LYS A 10 -5.49 -10.07 -14.74
C LYS A 10 -6.90 -10.22 -14.11
N ASN A 11 -7.14 -11.20 -13.24
CA ASN A 11 -8.45 -11.51 -12.66
C ASN A 11 -8.45 -11.59 -11.12
N ARG A 12 -7.74 -10.69 -10.44
CA ARG A 12 -7.77 -10.60 -8.97
C ARG A 12 -9.05 -9.94 -8.50
N ARG A 13 -9.96 -10.71 -7.91
CA ARG A 13 -11.17 -10.17 -7.28
C ARG A 13 -10.88 -9.84 -5.82
N LEU A 14 -10.83 -8.55 -5.51
CA LEU A 14 -10.71 -8.06 -4.15
C LEU A 14 -11.87 -8.62 -3.30
N THR A 15 -11.58 -9.04 -2.08
CA THR A 15 -12.59 -9.53 -1.14
C THR A 15 -12.70 -8.55 0.03
N GLN A 16 -13.89 -8.40 0.62
CA GLN A 16 -14.07 -7.50 1.76
C GLN A 16 -13.18 -7.93 2.94
N VAL A 17 -13.02 -9.23 3.15
CA VAL A 17 -12.12 -9.79 4.17
C VAL A 17 -10.66 -9.45 3.86
N GLY A 18 -10.20 -9.69 2.62
CA GLY A 18 -8.84 -9.34 2.21
C GLY A 18 -8.53 -7.84 2.34
N LEU A 19 -9.47 -6.97 1.99
CA LEU A 19 -9.33 -5.52 2.18
C LEU A 19 -9.23 -5.11 3.66
N ILE A 20 -9.93 -5.82 4.56
CA ILE A 20 -9.79 -5.61 6.01
C ILE A 20 -8.39 -6.04 6.48
N HIS A 21 -7.88 -7.19 6.01
CA HIS A 21 -6.54 -7.65 6.36
C HIS A 21 -5.45 -6.71 5.83
N LEU A 22 -5.56 -6.28 4.57
CA LEU A 22 -4.67 -5.29 3.98
C LEU A 22 -4.69 -3.99 4.79
N GLY A 23 -5.88 -3.48 5.12
CA GLY A 23 -6.03 -2.25 5.91
C GLY A 23 -5.36 -2.34 7.28
N ARG A 24 -5.56 -3.46 7.99
CA ARG A 24 -4.90 -3.72 9.28
C ARG A 24 -3.38 -3.75 9.15
N TYR A 25 -2.86 -4.42 8.12
CA TYR A 25 -1.44 -4.45 7.83
C TYR A 25 -0.87 -3.05 7.52
N LEU A 26 -1.52 -2.28 6.65
CA LEU A 26 -1.07 -0.93 6.32
C LEU A 26 -1.10 0.00 7.54
N ARG A 27 -2.11 -0.13 8.41
CA ARG A 27 -2.15 0.61 9.68
C ARG A 27 -0.97 0.24 10.57
N TRP A 28 -0.73 -1.05 10.78
CA TRP A 28 0.41 -1.52 11.57
C TRP A 28 1.73 -0.99 10.99
N LEU A 29 1.92 -1.13 9.68
CA LEU A 29 3.13 -0.69 8.99
C LEU A 29 3.36 0.81 9.15
N ARG A 30 2.29 1.61 9.03
CA ARG A 30 2.36 3.05 9.26
C ARG A 30 2.89 3.38 10.65
N TYR A 31 2.33 2.78 11.70
CA TYR A 31 2.83 2.96 13.06
C TYR A 31 4.27 2.44 13.25
N TYR A 32 4.59 1.28 12.67
CA TYR A 32 5.93 0.68 12.73
C TYR A 32 7.00 1.58 12.11
N ARG A 33 6.64 2.30 11.04
CA ARG A 33 7.50 3.30 10.37
C ARG A 33 7.49 4.68 11.06
N GLY A 34 6.87 4.79 12.23
CA GLY A 34 6.86 6.02 13.03
C GLY A 34 5.79 7.04 12.63
N TRP A 35 4.94 6.74 11.64
CA TRP A 35 3.86 7.62 11.22
C TRP A 35 2.65 7.44 12.14
N THR A 36 2.44 8.33 13.12
CA THR A 36 1.30 8.21 14.05
C THR A 36 0.03 8.87 13.51
N SER A 37 0.17 9.86 12.61
CA SER A 37 -0.93 10.62 12.01
C SER A 37 -1.13 10.28 10.53
N VAL A 38 -2.35 9.87 10.15
CA VAL A 38 -2.72 9.70 8.72
C VAL A 38 -2.78 11.05 7.99
N HIS A 39 -3.04 12.14 8.72
CA HIS A 39 -3.08 13.48 8.13
C HIS A 39 -1.69 13.90 7.67
N ASP A 40 -0.70 13.73 8.56
CA ASP A 40 0.69 14.12 8.31
C ASP A 40 1.30 13.25 7.21
N LEU A 41 1.00 11.95 7.20
CA LEU A 41 1.41 11.05 6.12
C LEU A 41 0.79 11.47 4.77
N GLY A 42 -0.50 11.80 4.75
CA GLY A 42 -1.16 12.27 3.53
C GLY A 42 -0.57 13.58 3.01
N GLN A 43 -0.29 14.53 3.90
CA GLN A 43 0.39 15.79 3.55
C GLN A 43 1.80 15.56 3.04
N TYR A 44 2.56 14.65 3.67
CA TYR A 44 3.90 14.29 3.23
C TYR A 44 3.88 13.69 1.82
N ILE A 45 3.00 12.71 1.57
CA ILE A 45 2.85 12.11 0.24
C ILE A 45 2.48 13.18 -0.79
N ALA A 46 1.51 14.04 -0.50
CA ALA A 46 1.13 15.14 -1.40
C ALA A 46 2.28 16.13 -1.68
N THR A 47 3.16 16.35 -0.70
CA THR A 47 4.32 17.25 -0.85
C THR A 47 5.46 16.61 -1.64
N GLN A 48 5.65 15.29 -1.50
CA GLN A 48 6.66 14.52 -2.23
C GLN A 48 6.14 13.96 -3.55
N GLU A 49 4.86 14.15 -3.85
CA GLU A 49 4.13 13.52 -4.94
C GLU A 49 4.86 13.68 -6.27
N SER A 50 5.28 14.90 -6.63
CA SER A 50 6.01 15.13 -7.89
C SER A 50 7.31 14.33 -7.99
N LYS A 51 8.06 14.11 -6.89
CA LYS A 51 9.30 13.33 -6.91
C LYS A 51 9.05 11.84 -6.96
N LEU A 52 8.14 11.36 -6.10
CA LEU A 52 7.75 9.95 -6.04
C LEU A 52 7.16 9.49 -7.39
N LEU A 53 6.38 10.35 -8.03
CA LEU A 53 5.81 10.09 -9.35
C LEU A 53 6.83 10.22 -10.48
N GLU A 54 7.83 11.10 -10.38
CA GLU A 54 8.91 11.16 -11.37
C GLU A 54 9.79 9.89 -11.33
N GLU A 55 10.09 9.38 -10.14
CA GLU A 55 10.81 8.12 -9.95
C GLU A 55 10.01 6.94 -10.50
N ARG A 56 8.69 6.92 -10.26
CA ARG A 56 7.81 5.87 -10.79
C ARG A 56 7.49 5.95 -12.27
N GLY A 57 7.31 7.15 -12.82
CA GLY A 57 7.07 7.34 -14.26
C GLY A 57 8.19 6.72 -15.09
N LYS A 58 9.42 6.72 -14.56
CA LYS A 58 10.59 6.06 -15.16
C LYS A 58 10.52 4.53 -15.11
N GLU A 59 9.92 3.94 -14.08
CA GLU A 59 9.83 2.47 -13.91
C GLU A 59 8.57 1.85 -14.53
N LEU A 60 7.43 2.55 -14.48
CA LEU A 60 6.12 1.97 -14.77
C LEU A 60 5.45 2.54 -16.03
N TYR A 61 6.08 3.49 -16.72
CA TYR A 61 5.51 4.20 -17.89
C TYR A 61 4.12 4.82 -17.60
N ILE A 62 3.89 5.27 -16.38
CA ILE A 62 2.65 5.94 -15.95
C ILE A 62 2.85 7.46 -16.10
N ASP A 63 1.82 8.16 -16.59
CA ASP A 63 1.80 9.62 -16.61
C ASP A 63 1.67 10.15 -15.16
N PRO A 64 2.68 10.89 -14.64
CA PRO A 64 2.65 11.48 -13.31
C PRO A 64 1.44 12.38 -13.06
N GLU A 65 0.93 13.08 -14.09
CA GLU A 65 -0.23 13.97 -13.93
C GLU A 65 -1.55 13.19 -13.74
N LEU A 66 -1.56 11.90 -14.04
CA LEU A 66 -2.72 11.03 -13.92
C LEU A 66 -2.78 10.26 -12.61
N VAL A 67 -1.76 10.32 -11.76
CA VAL A 67 -1.78 9.64 -10.46
C VAL A 67 -2.46 10.53 -9.43
N PRO A 68 -3.68 10.19 -8.98
CA PRO A 68 -4.35 10.96 -7.95
C PRO A 68 -3.64 10.75 -6.62
N GLY A 69 -3.27 11.87 -5.98
CA GLY A 69 -2.73 11.85 -4.63
C GLY A 69 -3.63 11.15 -3.61
N ILE A 70 -3.06 10.90 -2.44
CA ILE A 70 -3.74 10.22 -1.35
C ILE A 70 -3.81 11.11 -0.11
N SER A 71 -5.03 11.45 0.30
CA SER A 71 -5.31 12.25 1.49
C SER A 71 -5.40 11.40 2.76
N GLY A 72 -5.15 12.00 3.93
CA GLY A 72 -5.29 11.31 5.22
C GLY A 72 -6.64 10.61 5.45
N PRO A 73 -7.79 11.21 5.09
CA PRO A 73 -9.08 10.52 5.13
C PRO A 73 -9.16 9.28 4.23
N GLN A 74 -8.53 9.30 3.04
CA GLN A 74 -8.46 8.13 2.17
C GLN A 74 -7.57 7.04 2.80
N ILE A 75 -6.41 7.40 3.35
CA ILE A 75 -5.53 6.47 4.10
C ILE A 75 -6.32 5.80 5.22
N ASN A 76 -7.04 6.58 6.03
CA ASN A 76 -7.85 6.04 7.13
C ASN A 76 -8.95 5.08 6.65
N ARG A 77 -9.57 5.35 5.50
CA ARG A 77 -10.56 4.43 4.90
C ARG A 77 -9.92 3.12 4.43
N ILE A 78 -8.74 3.19 3.81
CA ILE A 78 -7.97 2.02 3.39
C ILE A 78 -7.59 1.19 4.61
N GLU A 79 -6.99 1.81 5.63
CA GLU A 79 -6.60 1.17 6.89
C GLU A 79 -7.78 0.54 7.64
N GLY A 80 -8.96 1.15 7.54
CA GLY A 80 -10.18 0.60 8.11
C GLY A 80 -10.83 -0.53 7.30
N GLY A 81 -10.30 -0.87 6.12
CA GLY A 81 -10.96 -1.80 5.19
C GLY A 81 -12.31 -1.29 4.67
N LYS A 82 -12.55 0.03 4.70
CA LYS A 82 -13.83 0.70 4.35
C LYS A 82 -13.87 1.18 2.90
N ILE A 83 -13.06 0.57 2.04
CA ILE A 83 -13.01 0.83 0.60
C ILE A 83 -13.70 -0.31 -0.15
N THR A 84 -14.32 0.01 -1.28
CA THR A 84 -14.94 -0.99 -2.18
C THR A 84 -14.04 -1.31 -3.38
N ARG A 85 -13.04 -0.46 -3.63
CA ARG A 85 -12.03 -0.59 -4.67
C ARG A 85 -10.70 -0.14 -4.11
N LEU A 86 -9.62 -0.78 -4.55
CA LEU A 86 -8.25 -0.42 -4.23
C LEU A 86 -7.64 0.22 -5.48
N ALA A 87 -7.35 1.51 -5.43
CA ALA A 87 -6.59 2.17 -6.48
C ALA A 87 -5.12 1.74 -6.36
N ILE A 88 -4.60 1.12 -7.41
CA ILE A 88 -3.23 0.59 -7.41
C ILE A 88 -2.25 1.73 -7.19
N ASP A 89 -2.44 2.88 -7.84
CA ASP A 89 -1.53 4.02 -7.74
C ASP A 89 -1.44 4.58 -6.31
N GLN A 90 -2.56 4.56 -5.57
CA GLN A 90 -2.57 4.96 -4.16
C GLN A 90 -1.87 3.96 -3.25
N LEU A 91 -2.05 2.66 -3.50
CA LEU A 91 -1.32 1.62 -2.78
C LEU A 91 0.18 1.76 -3.02
N LEU A 92 0.54 1.96 -4.29
CA LEU A 92 1.87 2.25 -4.75
C LEU A 92 2.44 3.47 -3.99
N LEU A 93 1.76 4.61 -3.93
CA LEU A 93 2.26 5.79 -3.18
C LEU A 93 2.54 5.48 -1.70
N LEU A 94 1.68 4.68 -1.08
CA LEU A 94 1.90 4.20 0.29
C LEU A 94 3.12 3.29 0.39
N MET A 95 3.37 2.44 -0.60
CA MET A 95 4.53 1.55 -0.61
C MET A 95 5.86 2.32 -0.65
N ASP A 96 5.95 3.41 -1.41
CA ASP A 96 7.22 4.15 -1.52
C ASP A 96 7.59 4.84 -0.21
N VAL A 97 6.58 5.30 0.54
CA VAL A 97 6.83 6.01 1.80
C VAL A 97 6.93 5.06 2.99
N LEU A 98 6.16 3.96 2.99
CA LEU A 98 6.10 3.03 4.11
C LEU A 98 7.02 1.82 3.96
N GLU A 99 7.57 1.58 2.77
CA GLU A 99 8.50 0.49 2.48
C GLU A 99 8.04 -0.85 3.10
N PRO A 100 6.97 -1.47 2.57
CA PRO A 100 6.32 -2.60 3.23
C PRO A 100 7.26 -3.78 3.46
N SER A 101 7.20 -4.35 4.67
CA SER A 101 7.99 -5.49 5.08
C SER A 101 7.17 -6.43 5.96
N HIS A 102 7.49 -7.72 5.90
CA HIS A 102 6.83 -8.73 6.72
C HIS A 102 7.10 -8.48 8.23
N PRO A 103 6.07 -8.50 9.11
CA PRO A 103 6.24 -8.18 10.53
C PRO A 103 7.25 -9.06 11.27
N GLU A 104 7.29 -10.35 10.95
CA GLU A 104 8.14 -11.32 11.66
C GLU A 104 9.54 -11.48 11.06
N THR A 105 9.65 -11.43 9.73
CA THR A 105 10.89 -11.78 9.02
C THR A 105 11.64 -10.57 8.50
N ALA A 106 11.04 -9.38 8.57
CA ALA A 106 11.54 -8.13 7.99
C ALA A 106 11.82 -8.19 6.47
N VAL A 107 11.38 -9.23 5.77
CA VAL A 107 11.54 -9.36 4.32
C VAL A 107 10.64 -8.34 3.61
N PRO A 108 11.16 -7.54 2.66
CA PRO A 108 10.35 -6.61 1.88
C PRO A 108 9.18 -7.31 1.17
N LEU A 109 8.02 -6.67 1.13
CA LEU A 109 6.83 -7.16 0.44
C LEU A 109 6.61 -6.40 -0.87
N SER A 110 6.34 -7.15 -1.93
CA SER A 110 6.05 -6.60 -3.25
C SER A 110 4.59 -6.15 -3.39
N LEU A 111 4.27 -5.42 -4.46
CA LEU A 111 2.89 -5.06 -4.80
C LEU A 111 2.01 -6.31 -4.92
N GLU A 112 2.54 -7.38 -5.53
CA GLU A 112 1.81 -8.64 -5.72
C GLU A 112 1.44 -9.28 -4.38
N ASP A 113 2.32 -9.21 -3.38
CA ASP A 113 2.05 -9.71 -2.03
C ASP A 113 0.92 -8.94 -1.36
N LEU A 114 0.90 -7.61 -1.50
CA LEU A 114 -0.16 -6.77 -0.95
C LEU A 114 -1.49 -7.02 -1.66
N LEU A 115 -1.46 -7.29 -2.96
CA LEU A 115 -2.65 -7.69 -3.72
C LEU A 115 -3.13 -9.09 -3.33
N ASP A 116 -2.23 -10.03 -3.05
CA ASP A 116 -2.59 -11.36 -2.53
C ASP A 116 -3.30 -11.25 -1.18
N ILE A 117 -2.85 -10.33 -0.31
CA ILE A 117 -3.55 -10.04 0.94
C ILE A 117 -4.94 -9.46 0.65
N ALA A 118 -5.03 -8.52 -0.30
CA ALA A 118 -6.29 -7.84 -0.66
C ALA A 118 -7.33 -8.79 -1.29
N THR A 119 -6.90 -9.84 -1.98
CA THR A 119 -7.78 -10.90 -2.50
C THR A 119 -8.08 -11.98 -1.46
N GLY A 120 -7.28 -12.09 -0.41
CA GLY A 120 -7.35 -13.17 0.58
C GLY A 120 -6.62 -14.43 0.13
N GLU A 121 -5.82 -14.36 -0.94
CA GLU A 121 -4.90 -15.45 -1.36
C GLU A 121 -3.73 -15.62 -0.38
N ARG A 122 -3.39 -14.56 0.36
CA ARG A 122 -2.37 -14.56 1.41
C ARG A 122 -2.93 -13.96 2.69
N SER A 123 -2.52 -14.52 3.83
CA SER A 123 -2.70 -13.90 5.14
C SER A 123 -1.36 -13.39 5.67
N ILE A 124 -1.42 -12.31 6.44
CA ILE A 124 -0.30 -11.84 7.23
C ILE A 124 -0.83 -11.53 8.63
N GLU A 125 -0.20 -12.12 9.63
CA GLU A 125 -0.51 -11.79 11.01
C GLU A 125 0.24 -10.52 11.39
N VAL A 126 -0.48 -9.59 12.01
CA VAL A 126 0.05 -8.29 12.39
C VAL A 126 0.09 -8.20 13.91
N PRO A 127 1.23 -7.83 14.51
CA PRO A 127 1.30 -7.59 15.93
C PRO A 127 0.29 -6.52 16.37
N PRO A 128 -0.26 -6.61 17.60
CA PRO A 128 -1.10 -5.56 18.14
C PRO A 128 -0.31 -4.27 18.22
N ILE A 129 -0.92 -3.17 17.76
CA ILE A 129 -0.34 -1.84 17.93
C ILE A 129 -0.45 -1.52 19.42
N SER A 130 0.68 -1.53 20.12
CA SER A 130 0.77 -1.30 21.55
C SER A 130 0.60 0.19 21.86
N ASN A 131 -0.54 0.77 21.51
CA ASN A 131 -0.92 2.13 21.84
C ASN A 131 -2.44 2.18 21.95
N ASP A 132 -2.94 1.67 23.07
CA ASP A 132 -4.16 2.13 23.74
C ASP A 132 -3.83 2.28 25.23
#